data_AF-A0A9X8UKN2-F1
#
_entry.id   AF-A0A9X8UKN2-F1
#
_cell.length_a   1.000
_cell.length_b   1.000
_cell.length_c   1.000
_cell.angle_alpha   90.00
_cell.angle_beta   90.00
_cell.angle_gamma   90.00
#
_symmetry.space_group_name_H-M   'P 1'
#
loop_
_entity.id
_entity.type
_entity.pdbx_description
1 polymer ?
#
loop_
_entity_poly.entity_id
_entity_poly.type
_entity_poly.pdbx_seq_one_letter_code
_entity_poly.pdbx_strand_id
1 'polypeptide(L)'
;MQYCEACKVYIRGERRHCPLCQGPLSGGGDEREEPFPLLAMPPRPYHLFWRLLLFLSAAAAVICGAINVLLWQGGPWSLYVLAGLGSMWLSLGIALNKRGSPTKGLLWQVAILSSLAALWDLCTGWHGWSLDYVVPTLCVFAMLAMALLAKLLHLRVEDYMIYLVIDALFGIVPLLFLLLGWLRVFYPSVICVAVSLLSLCALLLFEGERMRMEVKKRLHL
;
A
#
# COMPACT_ATOMS: atom_id res chain seq x y z
N MET A 1 13.71 -29.70 -33.61
CA MET A 1 14.46 -28.47 -33.95
C MET A 1 14.02 -27.96 -35.31
N GLN A 2 13.94 -26.65 -35.50
CA GLN A 2 13.66 -26.03 -36.80
C GLN A 2 14.96 -25.64 -37.51
N TYR A 3 14.99 -25.65 -38.84
CA TYR A 3 16.18 -25.28 -39.61
C TYR A 3 15.97 -23.96 -40.37
N CYS A 4 16.99 -23.10 -40.35
CA CYS A 4 17.01 -21.89 -41.16
C CYS A 4 17.92 -22.08 -42.38
N GLU A 5 17.35 -22.08 -43.59
CA GLU A 5 18.10 -22.19 -44.85
C GLU A 5 19.05 -21.01 -45.10
N ALA A 6 18.65 -19.80 -44.69
CA ALA A 6 19.44 -18.58 -44.91
C ALA A 6 20.67 -18.50 -43.99
N CYS A 7 20.52 -18.87 -42.72
CA CYS A 7 21.61 -18.85 -41.74
C CYS A 7 22.36 -20.18 -41.62
N LYS A 8 21.81 -21.26 -42.20
CA LYS A 8 22.31 -22.65 -42.08
C LYS A 8 22.47 -23.13 -40.64
N VAL A 9 21.56 -22.74 -39.75
CA VAL A 9 21.57 -23.11 -38.33
C VAL A 9 20.30 -23.84 -37.90
N TYR A 10 20.43 -24.69 -36.88
CA TYR A 10 19.31 -25.32 -36.19
C TYR A 10 18.87 -24.48 -34.99
N ILE A 11 17.57 -24.25 -34.89
CA ILE A 11 16.91 -23.48 -33.85
C ILE A 11 16.10 -24.43 -32.96
N ARG A 12 16.25 -24.28 -31.65
CA ARG A 12 15.57 -25.10 -30.64
C ARG A 12 14.19 -24.53 -30.30
N GLY A 13 13.24 -25.42 -30.02
CA GLY A 13 11.85 -25.08 -29.74
C GLY A 13 11.05 -24.72 -31.00
N GLU A 14 9.84 -24.21 -30.79
CA GLU A 14 8.94 -23.80 -31.86
C GLU A 14 8.96 -22.27 -32.05
N ARG A 15 9.56 -21.80 -33.14
CA ARG A 15 9.68 -20.38 -33.47
C ARG A 15 9.04 -20.09 -34.83
N ARG A 16 8.50 -18.89 -34.98
CA ARG A 16 7.90 -18.45 -36.26
C ARG A 16 8.93 -17.91 -37.26
N HIS A 17 10.04 -17.37 -36.76
CA HIS A 17 11.08 -16.74 -37.58
C HIS A 17 12.46 -17.00 -36.97
N CYS A 18 13.49 -16.99 -37.81
CA CYS A 18 14.88 -17.08 -37.37
C CYS A 18 15.27 -15.84 -36.52
N PRO A 19 15.83 -15.99 -35.30
CA PRO A 19 16.25 -14.84 -34.50
C PRO A 19 17.47 -14.10 -35.08
N LEU A 20 18.22 -14.72 -35.99
CA LEU A 20 19.42 -14.13 -36.59
C LEU A 20 19.08 -13.30 -37.85
N CYS A 21 18.34 -13.88 -38.79
CA CYS A 21 18.03 -13.24 -40.08
C CYS A 21 16.55 -12.89 -40.29
N GLN A 22 15.67 -13.24 -39.34
CA GLN A 22 14.22 -13.06 -39.44
C GLN A 22 13.55 -13.79 -40.61
N GLY A 23 14.29 -14.65 -41.32
CA GLY A 23 13.76 -15.48 -42.40
C GLY A 23 12.86 -16.62 -41.92
N PRO A 24 12.13 -17.25 -42.86
CA PRO A 24 11.28 -18.40 -42.58
C PRO A 24 12.11 -19.61 -42.12
N LEU A 25 11.48 -20.46 -41.32
CA LEU A 25 12.07 -21.69 -40.79
C LEU A 25 11.40 -22.91 -41.42
N SER A 26 12.21 -23.92 -41.75
CA SER A 26 11.79 -25.19 -42.34
C SER A 26 11.79 -26.29 -41.28
N GLY A 27 10.74 -27.12 -41.26
CA GLY A 27 10.58 -28.24 -40.33
C GLY A 27 9.61 -27.97 -39.17
N GLY A 28 9.14 -29.04 -38.52
CA GLY A 28 8.27 -28.96 -37.34
C GLY A 28 9.08 -28.63 -36.07
N GLY A 29 8.65 -27.63 -35.31
CA GLY A 29 9.18 -27.39 -33.98
C GLY A 29 8.76 -28.52 -33.02
N ASP A 30 9.64 -28.89 -32.09
CA ASP A 30 9.29 -29.78 -30.99
C ASP A 30 9.20 -28.93 -29.72
N GLU A 31 8.00 -28.84 -29.13
CA GLU A 31 7.75 -28.12 -27.88
C GLU A 31 8.65 -28.65 -26.73
N ARG A 32 9.07 -29.92 -26.79
CA ARG A 32 9.95 -30.52 -25.77
C ARG A 32 11.38 -29.95 -25.78
N GLU A 33 11.77 -29.27 -26.86
CA GLU A 33 13.08 -28.66 -27.01
C GLU A 33 13.08 -27.15 -26.69
N GLU A 34 11.99 -26.61 -26.13
CA GLU A 34 11.96 -25.23 -25.65
C GLU A 34 13.07 -25.00 -24.59
N PRO A 35 13.99 -24.03 -24.81
CA PRO A 35 15.06 -23.74 -23.86
C PRO A 35 14.56 -23.20 -22.53
N PHE A 36 13.33 -22.67 -22.50
CA PHE A 36 12.73 -22.05 -21.34
C PHE A 36 11.59 -22.91 -20.81
N PRO A 37 11.60 -23.27 -19.51
CA PRO A 37 10.44 -23.92 -18.91
C PRO A 37 9.25 -22.97 -18.93
N LEU A 38 8.11 -23.45 -19.43
CA LEU A 38 6.83 -22.78 -19.26
C LEU A 38 6.52 -22.72 -17.75
N LEU A 39 6.64 -21.52 -17.17
CA LEU A 39 6.26 -21.28 -15.78
C LEU A 39 4.72 -21.35 -15.69
N ALA A 40 4.20 -22.50 -15.28
CA ALA A 40 2.81 -22.64 -14.89
C ALA A 40 2.55 -21.71 -13.70
N MET A 41 1.85 -20.60 -13.93
CA MET A 41 1.45 -19.70 -12.85
C MET A 41 0.46 -20.46 -11.94
N PRO A 42 0.77 -20.66 -10.65
CA PRO A 42 -0.16 -21.33 -9.76
C PRO A 42 -1.48 -20.54 -9.70
N PRO A 43 -2.64 -21.21 -9.65
CA PRO A 43 -3.92 -20.54 -9.49
C PRO A 43 -3.89 -19.67 -8.22
N ARG A 44 -4.22 -18.39 -8.35
CA ARG A 44 -4.13 -17.43 -7.23
C ARG A 44 -5.15 -17.81 -6.14
N PRO A 45 -4.73 -18.22 -4.93
CA PRO A 45 -5.63 -18.69 -3.87
C PRO A 45 -6.55 -17.58 -3.31
N TYR A 46 -6.25 -16.32 -3.63
CA TYR A 46 -6.97 -15.16 -3.11
C TYR A 46 -8.36 -14.95 -3.71
N HIS A 47 -8.74 -15.71 -4.75
CA HIS A 47 -10.01 -15.49 -5.45
C HIS A 47 -11.24 -15.75 -4.56
N LEU A 48 -11.17 -16.76 -3.69
CA LEU A 48 -12.25 -17.06 -2.75
C LEU A 48 -12.41 -15.96 -1.69
N PHE A 49 -11.28 -15.48 -1.15
CA PHE A 49 -11.27 -14.39 -0.17
C PHE A 49 -11.95 -13.12 -0.72
N TRP A 50 -11.58 -12.69 -1.93
CA TRP A 50 -12.17 -11.51 -2.56
C TRP A 50 -13.66 -11.69 -2.84
N ARG A 51 -14.08 -12.86 -3.31
CA ARG A 51 -15.50 -13.20 -3.52
C ARG A 51 -16.30 -13.16 -2.23
N LEU A 52 -15.77 -13.75 -1.15
CA LEU A 52 -16.43 -13.78 0.14
C LEU A 52 -16.55 -12.37 0.73
N LEU A 53 -15.48 -11.56 0.65
CA LEU A 53 -15.48 -10.18 1.14
C LEU A 53 -16.50 -9.31 0.40
N LEU A 54 -16.58 -9.44 -0.93
CA LEU A 54 -17.59 -8.77 -1.76
C LEU A 54 -19.00 -9.21 -1.39
N PHE A 55 -19.23 -10.52 -1.29
CA PHE A 55 -20.52 -11.08 -0.92
C PHE A 55 -20.97 -10.60 0.47
N LEU A 56 -20.07 -10.63 1.47
CA LEU A 56 -20.38 -10.17 2.82
C LEU A 56 -20.66 -8.67 2.88
N SER A 57 -19.90 -7.87 2.13
CA SER A 57 -20.14 -6.42 2.02
C SER A 57 -21.50 -6.13 1.39
N ALA A 58 -21.85 -6.84 0.31
CA ALA A 58 -23.14 -6.70 -0.35
C ALA A 58 -24.30 -7.17 0.54
N ALA A 59 -24.14 -8.30 1.22
CA ALA A 59 -25.12 -8.82 2.17
C ALA A 59 -25.36 -7.82 3.32
N ALA A 60 -24.30 -7.27 3.91
CA ALA A 60 -24.40 -6.26 4.95
C ALA A 60 -25.14 -5.00 4.45
N ALA A 61 -24.80 -4.50 3.26
CA ALA A 61 -25.49 -3.36 2.64
C ALA A 61 -26.99 -3.62 2.44
N VAL A 62 -27.36 -4.79 1.92
CA VAL A 62 -28.76 -5.17 1.66
C VAL A 62 -29.53 -5.35 2.97
N ILE A 63 -28.95 -6.08 3.95
CA ILE A 63 -29.60 -6.33 5.24
C ILE A 63 -29.82 -5.01 6.00
N CYS A 64 -28.79 -4.17 6.10
CA CYS A 64 -28.90 -2.87 6.77
C CYS A 64 -29.89 -1.94 6.05
N GLY A 65 -29.88 -1.92 4.71
CA GLY A 65 -30.85 -1.16 3.93
C GLY A 65 -32.28 -1.63 4.15
N ALA A 66 -32.52 -2.95 4.12
CA ALA A 66 -33.83 -3.53 4.41
C ALA A 66 -34.31 -3.17 5.81
N ILE A 67 -33.48 -3.38 6.85
CA ILE A 67 -33.82 -3.03 8.23
C ILE A 67 -34.16 -1.54 8.36
N ASN A 68 -33.40 -0.66 7.70
CA ASN A 68 -33.66 0.78 7.75
C ASN A 68 -35.00 1.16 7.10
N VAL A 69 -35.41 0.45 6.04
CA VAL A 69 -36.73 0.64 5.41
C VAL A 69 -37.86 0.08 6.29
N LEU A 70 -37.66 -1.10 6.89
CA LEU A 70 -38.67 -1.73 7.75
C LEU A 70 -38.84 -1.00 9.10
N LEU A 71 -37.78 -0.44 9.67
CA LEU A 71 -37.77 0.23 10.98
C LEU A 71 -37.47 1.73 10.82
N TRP A 72 -38.35 2.43 10.09
CA TRP A 72 -38.21 3.87 9.78
C TRP A 72 -38.48 4.80 10.98
N GLN A 73 -37.82 4.60 12.12
CA GLN A 73 -38.03 5.41 13.32
C GLN A 73 -36.82 6.26 13.74
N GLY A 74 -35.65 6.08 13.11
CA GLY A 74 -34.37 6.67 13.57
C GLY A 74 -33.52 7.40 12.52
N GLY A 75 -34.07 7.73 11.34
CA GLY A 75 -33.31 8.34 10.23
C GLY A 75 -32.51 7.32 9.40
N PRO A 76 -31.76 7.76 8.38
CA PRO A 76 -31.13 6.87 7.40
C PRO A 76 -29.81 6.28 7.91
N TRP A 77 -29.86 5.50 8.99
CA TRP A 77 -28.68 4.88 9.61
C TRP A 77 -27.93 3.93 8.67
N SER A 78 -28.64 3.32 7.71
CA SER A 78 -28.02 2.49 6.67
C SER A 78 -27.04 3.26 5.79
N LEU A 79 -27.18 4.59 5.64
CA LEU A 79 -26.22 5.39 4.86
C LEU A 79 -24.84 5.42 5.53
N TYR A 80 -24.77 5.44 6.86
CA TYR A 80 -23.49 5.35 7.58
C TYR A 80 -22.81 4.00 7.37
N VAL A 81 -23.59 2.92 7.31
CA VAL A 81 -23.08 1.58 6.98
C VAL A 81 -22.54 1.55 5.56
N LEU A 82 -23.29 2.09 4.59
CA LEU A 82 -22.85 2.17 3.19
C LEU A 82 -21.59 3.04 3.03
N ALA A 83 -21.51 4.17 3.74
CA ALA A 83 -20.33 5.03 3.74
C ALA A 83 -19.10 4.32 4.36
N GLY A 84 -19.30 3.54 5.43
CA GLY A 84 -18.26 2.71 6.05
C GLY A 84 -17.78 1.58 5.14
N LEU A 85 -18.69 0.91 4.43
CA LEU A 85 -18.31 -0.07 3.41
C LEU A 85 -17.56 0.59 2.26
N GLY A 86 -18.00 1.77 1.82
CA GLY A 86 -17.32 2.56 0.79
C GLY A 86 -15.90 2.96 1.20
N SER A 87 -15.70 3.44 2.43
CA SER A 87 -14.38 3.82 2.94
C SER A 87 -13.46 2.61 3.07
N MET A 88 -13.98 1.45 3.51
CA MET A 88 -13.25 0.19 3.54
C MET A 88 -12.78 -0.22 2.14
N TRP A 89 -13.68 -0.23 1.14
CA TRP A 89 -13.35 -0.60 -0.23
C TRP A 89 -12.40 0.38 -0.90
N LEU A 90 -12.53 1.68 -0.62
CA LEU A 90 -11.61 2.70 -1.11
C LEU A 90 -10.20 2.50 -0.55
N SER A 91 -10.09 2.34 0.78
CA SER A 91 -8.82 2.08 1.47
C SER A 91 -8.17 0.81 0.93
N LEU A 92 -8.95 -0.27 0.80
CA LEU A 92 -8.48 -1.54 0.29
C LEU A 92 -8.04 -1.43 -1.17
N GLY A 93 -8.86 -0.83 -2.04
CA GLY A 93 -8.55 -0.65 -3.46
C GLY A 93 -7.24 0.09 -3.69
N ILE A 94 -6.95 1.12 -2.90
CA ILE A 94 -5.69 1.87 -3.00
C ILE A 94 -4.51 1.04 -2.48
N ALA A 95 -4.68 0.32 -1.35
CA ALA A 95 -3.67 -0.61 -0.84
C ALA A 95 -3.32 -1.69 -1.88
N LEU A 96 -4.30 -2.18 -2.63
CA LEU A 96 -4.10 -3.15 -3.71
C LEU A 96 -3.38 -2.53 -4.92
N ASN A 97 -3.77 -1.33 -5.34
CA ASN A 97 -3.20 -0.67 -6.51
C ASN A 97 -1.74 -0.25 -6.28
N LYS A 98 -1.36 0.03 -5.03
CA LYS A 98 -0.01 0.48 -4.64
C LYS A 98 0.91 -0.64 -4.14
N ARG A 99 0.59 -1.92 -4.40
CA ARG A 99 1.38 -3.10 -4.01
C ARG A 99 2.82 -3.17 -4.53
N GLY A 100 3.21 -2.31 -5.47
CA GLY A 100 4.53 -2.32 -6.09
C GLY A 100 5.69 -1.99 -5.14
N SER A 101 5.45 -1.19 -4.09
CA SER A 101 6.47 -0.89 -3.07
C SER A 101 5.82 -0.79 -1.69
N PRO A 102 6.17 -1.65 -0.72
CA PRO A 102 5.49 -1.73 0.56
C PRO A 102 5.61 -0.41 1.36
N THR A 103 6.74 0.29 1.25
CA THR A 103 7.00 1.57 1.93
C THR A 103 6.07 2.69 1.43
N LYS A 104 6.00 2.91 0.11
CA LYS A 104 5.05 3.90 -0.46
C LYS A 104 3.60 3.53 -0.19
N GLY A 105 3.29 2.23 -0.20
CA GLY A 105 1.94 1.73 0.09
C GLY A 105 1.50 2.13 1.50
N LEU A 106 2.37 1.95 2.49
CA LEU A 106 2.11 2.29 3.88
C LEU A 106 1.88 3.79 4.09
N LEU A 107 2.71 4.65 3.49
CA LEU A 107 2.54 6.10 3.52
C LEU A 107 1.19 6.55 2.94
N TRP A 108 0.84 6.05 1.75
CA TRP A 108 -0.46 6.34 1.16
C TRP A 108 -1.60 5.85 2.05
N GLN A 109 -1.44 4.68 2.65
CA GLN A 109 -2.43 4.11 3.56
C GLN A 109 -2.70 5.01 4.76
N VAL A 110 -1.64 5.53 5.41
CA VAL A 110 -1.77 6.48 6.52
C VAL A 110 -2.48 7.75 6.07
N ALA A 111 -2.08 8.32 4.94
CA ALA A 111 -2.65 9.56 4.43
C ALA A 111 -4.16 9.42 4.14
N ILE A 112 -4.57 8.29 3.54
CA ILE A 112 -5.97 8.00 3.20
C ILE A 112 -6.79 7.69 4.44
N LEU A 113 -6.27 6.87 5.36
CA LEU A 113 -6.99 6.57 6.60
C LEU A 113 -7.16 7.82 7.47
N SER A 114 -6.14 8.68 7.53
CA SER A 114 -6.21 9.96 8.23
C SER A 114 -7.23 10.91 7.58
N SER A 115 -7.25 11.01 6.24
CA SER A 115 -8.20 11.87 5.54
C SER A 115 -9.65 11.35 5.67
N LEU A 116 -9.86 10.03 5.59
CA LEU A 116 -11.17 9.42 5.80
C LEU A 116 -11.66 9.62 7.23
N ALA A 117 -10.79 9.51 8.23
CA ALA A 117 -11.14 9.76 9.62
C ALA A 117 -11.53 11.23 9.84
N ALA A 118 -10.74 12.18 9.31
CA ALA A 118 -11.06 13.61 9.39
C ALA A 118 -12.36 13.95 8.65
N LEU A 119 -12.62 13.33 7.50
CA LEU A 119 -13.88 13.51 6.76
C LEU A 119 -15.08 12.99 7.57
N TRP A 120 -14.95 11.82 8.20
CA TRP A 120 -15.98 11.28 9.08
C TRP A 120 -16.24 12.16 10.30
N ASP A 121 -15.18 12.67 10.91
CA ASP A 121 -15.28 13.60 12.04
C ASP A 121 -16.01 14.88 11.61
N LEU A 122 -15.69 15.44 10.45
CA LEU A 122 -16.39 16.60 9.90
C LEU A 122 -17.86 16.33 9.60
N CYS A 123 -18.17 15.20 8.94
CA CYS A 123 -19.55 14.82 8.61
C CYS A 123 -20.41 14.54 9.84
N THR A 124 -19.81 14.16 10.97
CA THR A 124 -20.52 13.86 12.22
C THR A 124 -20.63 15.05 13.18
N GLY A 125 -20.01 16.20 12.88
CA GLY A 125 -20.11 17.41 13.71
C GLY A 125 -18.83 17.85 14.40
N TRP A 126 -17.66 17.41 13.91
CA TRP A 126 -16.32 17.78 14.37
C TRP A 126 -16.13 17.58 15.89
N HIS A 127 -16.13 16.30 16.29
CA HIS A 127 -15.93 15.91 17.67
C HIS A 127 -14.45 15.86 18.06
N GLY A 128 -13.52 15.87 17.09
CA GLY A 128 -12.07 15.92 17.30
C GLY A 128 -11.42 14.56 17.51
N TRP A 129 -12.18 13.47 17.50
CA TRP A 129 -11.67 12.11 17.72
C TRP A 129 -10.65 11.67 16.67
N SER A 130 -10.78 12.19 15.44
CA SER A 130 -9.84 11.90 14.36
C SER A 130 -8.44 12.44 14.67
N LEU A 131 -8.36 13.66 15.22
CA LEU A 131 -7.11 14.31 15.59
C LEU A 131 -6.57 13.81 16.92
N ASP A 132 -7.44 13.54 17.90
CA ASP A 132 -7.05 13.09 19.23
C ASP A 132 -6.50 11.66 19.22
N TYR A 133 -7.08 10.76 18.43
CA TYR A 133 -6.76 9.33 18.49
C TYR A 133 -6.25 8.77 17.17
N VAL A 134 -6.99 8.97 16.08
CA VAL A 134 -6.73 8.22 14.83
C VAL A 134 -5.42 8.64 14.19
N VAL A 135 -5.20 9.93 13.99
CA VAL A 135 -3.99 10.43 13.33
C VAL A 135 -2.73 10.06 14.13
N PRO A 136 -2.61 10.34 15.44
CA PRO A 136 -1.40 10.00 16.20
C PRO A 136 -1.13 8.48 16.24
N THR A 137 -2.16 7.66 16.40
CA THR A 137 -2.00 6.20 16.47
C THR A 137 -1.61 5.59 15.13
N LEU A 138 -2.19 6.07 14.02
CA LEU A 138 -1.81 5.64 12.68
C LEU A 138 -0.36 6.00 12.37
N CYS A 139 0.10 7.19 12.74
CA CYS A 139 1.49 7.62 12.55
C CYS A 139 2.46 6.71 13.32
N VAL A 140 2.19 6.43 14.60
CA VAL A 140 3.02 5.51 15.41
C VAL A 140 3.04 4.12 14.80
N PHE A 141 1.87 3.59 14.43
CA PHE A 141 1.77 2.27 13.82
C PHE A 141 2.55 2.20 12.50
N ALA A 142 2.48 3.24 11.68
CA ALA A 142 3.20 3.30 10.42
C ALA A 142 4.72 3.37 10.61
N MET A 143 5.23 4.18 11.54
CA MET A 143 6.67 4.20 11.86
C MET A 143 7.17 2.83 12.32
N LEU A 144 6.41 2.15 13.20
CA LEU A 144 6.75 0.81 13.65
C LEU A 144 6.67 -0.22 12.52
N ALA A 145 5.60 -0.17 11.71
CA ALA A 145 5.42 -1.07 10.58
C ALA A 145 6.51 -0.87 9.53
N MET A 146 6.92 0.36 9.24
CA MET A 146 8.06 0.68 8.38
C MET A 146 9.34 0.05 8.89
N ALA A 147 9.66 0.22 10.16
CA ALA A 147 10.86 -0.35 10.78
C ALA A 147 10.84 -1.90 10.75
N LEU A 148 9.68 -2.50 11.03
CA LEU A 148 9.49 -3.95 10.95
C LEU A 148 9.61 -4.47 9.52
N LEU A 149 8.99 -3.80 8.55
CA LEU A 149 9.07 -4.15 7.13
C LEU A 149 10.50 -4.03 6.60
N ALA A 150 11.23 -2.98 6.99
CA ALA A 150 12.64 -2.84 6.65
C ALA A 150 13.48 -4.03 7.15
N LYS A 151 13.22 -4.49 8.38
CA LYS A 151 13.91 -5.63 8.98
C LYS A 151 13.51 -6.97 8.36
N LEU A 152 12.21 -7.21 8.16
CA LEU A 152 11.67 -8.48 7.66
C LEU A 152 11.95 -8.70 6.18
N LEU A 153 11.86 -7.64 5.37
CA LEU A 153 12.07 -7.71 3.92
C LEU A 153 13.50 -7.38 3.52
N HIS A 154 14.41 -7.16 4.49
CA HIS A 154 15.81 -6.76 4.26
C HIS A 154 15.93 -5.64 3.21
N LEU A 155 15.09 -4.61 3.35
CA LEU A 155 15.06 -3.50 2.41
C LEU A 155 16.38 -2.73 2.45
N ARG A 156 16.84 -2.25 1.29
CA ARG A 156 17.97 -1.33 1.24
C ARG A 156 17.60 -0.05 1.97
N VAL A 157 18.54 0.50 2.73
CA VAL A 157 18.34 1.74 3.50
C VAL A 157 17.81 2.87 2.62
N GLU A 158 18.32 2.96 1.39
CA GLU A 158 17.92 3.91 0.35
C GLU A 158 16.41 3.89 0.03
N ASP A 159 15.77 2.71 0.12
CA ASP A 159 14.38 2.51 -0.31
C ASP A 159 13.34 2.83 0.78
N TYR A 160 13.73 2.90 2.06
CA TYR A 160 12.80 3.18 3.17
C TYR A 160 13.16 4.44 3.98
N MET A 161 14.42 4.87 3.98
CA MET A 161 14.89 5.97 4.82
C MET A 161 14.16 7.29 4.56
N ILE A 162 13.98 7.68 3.29
CA ILE A 162 13.26 8.92 2.93
C ILE A 162 11.80 8.86 3.43
N TYR A 163 11.16 7.70 3.28
CA TYR A 163 9.78 7.51 3.71
C TYR A 163 9.64 7.52 5.24
N LEU A 164 10.61 6.97 5.96
CA LEU A 164 10.65 7.00 7.42
C LEU A 164 10.85 8.43 7.94
N VAL A 165 11.68 9.23 7.28
CA VAL A 165 11.81 10.67 7.58
C VAL A 165 10.49 11.39 7.34
N ILE A 166 9.80 11.12 6.23
CA ILE A 166 8.48 11.71 5.94
C ILE A 166 7.45 11.31 7.02
N ASP A 167 7.39 10.03 7.39
CA ASP A 167 6.50 9.55 8.46
C ASP A 167 6.80 10.21 9.80
N ALA A 168 8.08 10.37 10.15
CA ALA A 168 8.46 11.02 11.39
C ALA A 168 8.16 12.54 11.39
N LEU A 169 8.32 13.22 10.25
CA LEU A 169 7.87 14.61 10.09
C LEU A 169 6.35 14.70 10.23
N PHE A 170 5.60 13.76 9.66
CA PHE A 170 4.16 13.69 9.80
C PHE A 170 3.74 13.38 11.25
N GLY A 171 4.50 12.57 11.97
CA GLY A 171 4.31 12.29 13.40
C GLY A 171 4.67 13.45 14.35
N ILE A 172 5.32 14.51 13.83
CA ILE A 172 5.49 15.78 14.55
C ILE A 172 4.27 16.71 14.35
N VAL A 173 3.46 16.51 13.31
CA VAL A 173 2.25 17.34 13.06
C VAL A 173 1.29 17.39 14.26
N PRO A 174 1.05 16.29 15.03
CA PRO A 174 0.26 16.35 16.27
C PRO A 174 0.78 17.35 17.31
N LEU A 175 2.06 17.76 17.27
CA LEU A 175 2.60 18.84 18.08
C LEU A 175 1.96 20.19 17.74
N LEU A 176 1.67 20.45 16.46
CA LEU A 176 0.96 21.65 16.05
C LEU A 176 -0.46 21.66 16.62
N PHE A 177 -1.15 20.51 16.63
CA PHE A 177 -2.47 20.40 17.23
C PHE A 177 -2.43 20.62 18.76
N LEU A 178 -1.36 20.18 19.43
CA LEU A 178 -1.11 20.48 20.85
C LEU A 178 -0.94 21.99 21.08
N LEU A 179 -0.10 22.65 20.28
CA LEU A 179 0.18 24.09 20.43
C LEU A 179 -1.03 24.97 20.12
N LEU A 180 -1.86 24.56 19.16
CA LEU A 180 -3.10 25.26 18.80
C LEU A 180 -4.25 25.03 19.79
N GLY A 181 -4.07 24.13 20.77
CA GLY A 181 -5.11 23.79 21.75
C GLY A 181 -6.33 23.10 21.14
N TRP A 182 -6.17 22.45 19.98
CA TRP A 182 -7.26 21.77 19.27
C TRP A 182 -7.56 20.38 19.82
N LEU A 183 -6.65 19.82 20.61
CA LEU A 183 -6.76 18.48 21.16
C LEU A 183 -7.52 18.49 22.48
N ARG A 184 -8.46 17.56 22.62
CA ARG A 184 -9.14 17.30 23.89
C ARG A 184 -8.37 16.29 24.73
N VAL A 185 -7.62 15.39 24.07
CA VAL A 185 -6.86 14.33 24.74
C VAL A 185 -5.41 14.33 24.25
N PHE A 186 -4.48 14.59 25.15
CA PHE A 186 -3.08 14.85 24.79
C PHE A 186 -2.20 13.60 24.69
N TYR A 187 -2.55 12.52 25.40
CA TYR A 187 -1.68 11.34 25.52
C TYR A 187 -1.26 10.72 24.18
N PRO A 188 -2.15 10.46 23.21
CA PRO A 188 -1.75 9.83 21.95
C PRO A 188 -0.82 10.71 21.12
N SER A 189 -1.08 12.02 21.08
CA SER A 189 -0.26 13.01 20.37
C SER A 189 1.14 13.13 20.96
N VAL A 190 1.27 13.16 22.30
CA VAL A 190 2.59 13.20 22.97
C VAL A 190 3.40 11.95 22.68
N ILE A 191 2.77 10.76 22.74
CA ILE A 191 3.45 9.50 22.40
C ILE A 191 3.91 9.50 20.94
N CYS A 192 3.07 9.99 20.03
CA CYS A 192 3.40 10.08 18.61
C CYS A 192 4.62 10.98 18.36
N VAL A 193 4.66 12.16 18.98
CA VAL A 193 5.81 13.07 18.88
C VAL A 193 7.07 12.43 19.47
N ALA A 194 6.98 11.80 20.65
CA ALA A 194 8.12 11.16 21.29
C ALA A 194 8.70 10.03 20.41
N VAL A 195 7.85 9.16 19.85
CA VAL A 195 8.28 8.09 18.94
C VAL A 195 8.91 8.67 17.67
N SER A 196 8.33 9.75 17.12
CA SER A 196 8.86 10.40 15.92
C SER A 196 10.26 10.99 16.15
N LEU A 197 10.46 11.66 17.29
CA LEU A 197 11.77 12.21 17.66
C LEU A 197 12.80 11.10 17.89
N LEU A 198 12.43 10.04 18.61
CA LEU A 198 13.32 8.88 18.83
C LEU A 198 13.70 8.21 17.51
N SER A 199 12.73 8.05 16.59
CA SER A 199 12.97 7.49 15.26
C SER A 199 13.93 8.34 14.43
N LEU A 200 13.76 9.67 14.45
CA LEU A 200 14.68 10.60 13.77
C LEU A 200 16.07 10.55 14.39
N CYS A 201 16.19 10.58 15.72
CA CYS A 201 17.47 10.47 16.41
C CYS A 201 18.18 9.15 16.07
N ALA A 202 17.47 8.03 16.09
CA ALA A 202 18.02 6.74 15.70
C ALA A 202 18.53 6.78 14.24
N LEU A 203 17.74 7.31 13.32
CA LEU A 203 18.13 7.40 11.91
C LEU A 203 19.37 8.27 11.70
N LEU A 204 19.46 9.41 12.40
CA LEU A 204 20.62 10.30 12.34
C LEU A 204 21.89 9.65 12.92
N LEU A 205 21.79 8.92 14.03
CA LEU A 205 22.93 8.28 14.69
C LEU A 205 23.44 7.05 13.94
N PHE A 206 22.53 6.22 13.40
CA PHE A 206 22.90 4.96 12.76
C PHE A 206 23.16 5.09 11.25
N GLU A 207 22.45 5.99 10.55
CA GLU A 207 22.43 6.04 9.08
C GLU A 207 22.76 7.44 8.52
N GLY A 208 23.23 8.38 9.35
CA GLY A 208 23.44 9.79 8.98
C GLY A 208 24.36 10.02 7.78
N GLU A 209 25.46 9.27 7.65
CA GLU A 209 26.39 9.37 6.50
C GLU A 209 25.74 8.89 5.19
N ARG A 210 24.98 7.79 5.24
CA ARG A 210 24.26 7.26 4.07
C ARG A 210 23.11 8.19 3.66
N MET A 211 22.45 8.80 4.63
CA MET A 211 21.43 9.81 4.39
C MET A 211 21.97 11.01 3.63
N ARG A 212 23.13 11.53 4.03
CA ARG A 212 23.78 12.65 3.33
C ARG A 212 24.13 12.31 1.88
N MET A 213 24.66 11.11 1.63
CA MET A 213 24.98 10.68 0.27
C MET A 213 23.73 10.54 -0.62
N GLU A 214 22.64 9.97 -0.10
CA GLU A 214 21.41 9.78 -0.87
C GLU A 214 20.67 11.10 -1.14
N VAL A 215 20.65 12.01 -0.16
CA VAL A 215 20.10 13.36 -0.34
C VAL A 215 20.90 14.13 -1.38
N LYS A 216 22.24 14.07 -1.32
CA LYS A 216 23.13 14.69 -2.30
C LYS A 216 22.89 14.16 -3.71
N LYS A 217 22.77 12.84 -3.85
CA LYS A 217 22.47 12.15 -5.11
C LYS A 217 21.11 12.54 -5.71
N ARG A 218 20.06 12.69 -4.89
CA ARG A 218 18.72 13.05 -5.36
C ARG A 218 18.51 14.54 -5.60
N LEU A 219 19.20 15.39 -4.86
CA LEU A 219 19.15 16.85 -5.03
C LEU A 219 20.19 17.38 -6.02
N HIS A 220 20.98 16.49 -6.67
CA HIS A 220 22.04 16.87 -7.61
C HIS A 220 23.04 17.90 -7.03
N LEU A 221 23.33 17.80 -5.73
CA LEU A 221 24.30 18.65 -5.02
C LEU A 221 25.70 18.01 -4.98
#